data_AF-S9QS10-F1
#
_entry.id   AF-S9QS10-F1
#
_cell.length_a   1.000
_cell.length_b   1.000
_cell.length_c   1.000
_cell.angle_alpha   90.00
_cell.angle_beta   90.00
_cell.angle_gamma   90.00
#
_symmetry.space_group_name_H-M   'P 1'
#
loop_
_entity.id
_entity.type
_entity.pdbx_description
1 polymer ?
#
loop_
_entity_poly.entity_id
_entity_poly.type
_entity_poly.pdbx_seq_one_letter_code
_entity_poly.pdbx_strand_id
1 'polypeptide(L)'
;MGLNTTTGRFTYSGTNPWISALLWGGAWTATSGTQAIVVDYVLRSGVDPLGFSGVSSGDPWSPAERAAVASVMEAWSAVADIEIRETSDPDIADIWYWQGRESEVQALGWHEVPDASTTTEPVYGVFAYDGQGWTTTGLMPGGYGFLTLLHEVGHGMGLAHPHDTGGTSTVFPGVLAPYDDYGDHDLNQGVFTIMTYNDGWITEYPDHAVWLGDEDWGYPATPMALDIAAIQEIYGPNTTHAGSDDLYALPLVNASGTGWRGIWDTGGTDTISADGSTRDTTIDLRAATLEGAGAGGWPSYAEEVVGGFTIANGVAIEVAMGGAGDDTITGNVLANTLEGAGGADRLAGLGGDDTLDGGAGDDTLLGGAGNDRLEGGTGADHFDGGPGRDTVSYDSATRSVRVDLLNDALMYGDAVGDTFVDIEVFRTRGTVDQLRGDDGDNEFYTGGLSDRLYGRRGDDSLFGQEGADAFYGGLGADVMTGGAQEGRRDRYIYFNIAESRPGDGRRDVITDFVAGEDRIEISRFDADTTQGFKQRFDFIGDVDFTSAGQLGYRHEGGATIVQADVDGDGAADFEVELSGVLVLTADDFLI
;
A
#
# COMPACT_ATOMS: atom_id res chain seq x y z
N MET A 1 13.93 15.18 -6.43
CA MET A 1 13.32 16.11 -7.40
C MET A 1 13.72 17.55 -7.08
N GLY A 2 14.24 18.30 -8.05
CA GLY A 2 14.42 19.75 -7.93
C GLY A 2 13.89 20.45 -9.15
N LEU A 3 12.95 21.39 -8.98
CA LEU A 3 12.51 22.28 -10.05
C LEU A 3 13.66 23.22 -10.39
N ASN A 4 14.18 23.13 -11.62
CA ASN A 4 15.12 24.12 -12.12
C ASN A 4 14.33 25.42 -12.36
N THR A 5 14.45 26.37 -11.45
CA THR A 5 13.73 27.65 -11.48
C THR A 5 14.12 28.55 -12.66
N THR A 6 15.15 28.19 -13.42
CA THR A 6 15.58 28.91 -14.63
C THR A 6 14.94 28.34 -15.89
N THR A 7 14.72 27.03 -15.97
CA THR A 7 14.13 26.37 -17.15
C THR A 7 12.69 25.90 -16.95
N GLY A 8 12.17 25.91 -15.72
CA GLY A 8 10.85 25.38 -15.38
C GLY A 8 10.77 23.85 -15.43
N ARG A 9 11.90 23.15 -15.67
CA ARG A 9 11.96 21.69 -15.81
C ARG A 9 12.31 21.05 -14.49
N PHE A 10 11.70 19.91 -14.18
CA PHE A 10 12.20 19.03 -13.14
C PHE A 10 13.53 18.45 -13.63
N THR A 11 14.60 18.74 -12.89
CA THR A 11 15.86 18.02 -13.08
C THR A 11 15.92 16.92 -12.05
N TYR A 12 16.05 15.68 -12.51
CA TYR A 12 16.51 14.59 -11.65
C TYR A 12 17.92 14.98 -11.17
N SER A 13 18.13 14.94 -9.86
CA SER A 13 19.35 15.49 -9.26
C SER A 13 20.55 14.60 -9.55
N GLY A 14 21.40 15.03 -10.47
CA GLY A 14 22.70 14.39 -10.73
C GLY A 14 22.77 13.63 -12.05
N THR A 15 23.98 13.16 -12.39
CA THR A 15 24.23 12.31 -13.55
C THR A 15 23.70 10.91 -13.26
N ASN A 16 22.41 10.67 -13.50
CA ASN A 16 21.89 9.30 -13.55
C ASN A 16 22.41 8.66 -14.86
N PRO A 17 23.29 7.66 -14.81
CA PRO A 17 23.92 7.10 -16.01
C PRO A 17 22.93 6.39 -16.93
N TRP A 18 21.81 5.88 -16.41
CA TRP A 18 20.78 5.18 -17.20
C TRP A 18 19.89 6.17 -17.93
N ILE A 19 19.39 7.19 -17.22
CA ILE A 19 18.62 8.26 -17.88
C ILE A 19 19.51 8.97 -18.90
N SER A 20 20.74 9.33 -18.53
CA SER A 20 21.69 9.98 -19.45
C SER A 20 21.99 9.13 -20.69
N ALA A 21 21.94 7.80 -20.58
CA ALA A 21 22.16 6.90 -21.71
C ALA A 21 21.00 6.89 -22.70
N LEU A 22 19.77 7.17 -22.24
CA LEU A 22 18.58 7.33 -23.08
C LEU A 22 18.48 8.71 -23.72
N LEU A 23 19.37 9.65 -23.40
CA LEU A 23 19.40 10.98 -24.00
C LEU A 23 20.44 10.99 -25.13
N TRP A 24 19.99 11.11 -26.39
CA TRP A 24 20.89 11.17 -27.55
C TRP A 24 20.64 12.38 -28.44
N GLY A 25 19.36 12.63 -28.77
CA GLY A 25 18.96 13.66 -29.72
C GLY A 25 18.95 15.08 -29.16
N GLY A 26 18.67 16.03 -30.06
CA GLY A 26 18.07 17.31 -29.70
C GLY A 26 16.63 17.14 -29.21
N ALA A 27 15.99 18.26 -28.91
CA ALA A 27 14.64 18.30 -28.35
C ALA A 27 13.77 19.22 -29.20
N TRP A 28 12.49 18.85 -29.36
CA TRP A 28 11.50 19.80 -29.86
C TRP A 28 11.41 21.00 -28.92
N THR A 29 11.24 22.19 -29.48
CA THR A 29 11.13 23.42 -28.69
C THR A 29 9.85 24.16 -29.04
N ALA A 30 9.24 24.80 -28.05
CA ALA A 30 8.06 25.61 -28.26
C ALA A 30 8.30 26.67 -29.33
N THR A 31 7.31 26.86 -30.20
CA THR A 31 7.34 27.96 -31.17
C THR A 31 7.42 29.29 -30.41
N SER A 32 8.26 30.21 -30.88
CA SER A 32 8.50 31.50 -30.24
C SER A 32 7.20 32.22 -29.84
N GLY A 33 7.02 32.47 -28.54
CA GLY A 33 5.85 33.13 -27.97
C GLY A 33 4.74 32.21 -27.44
N THR A 34 4.93 30.88 -27.51
CA THR A 34 4.07 29.88 -26.86
C THR A 34 4.79 29.21 -25.69
N GLN A 35 4.03 28.69 -24.73
CA GLN A 35 4.58 27.90 -23.61
C GLN A 35 4.53 26.38 -23.89
N ALA A 36 3.59 25.93 -24.71
CA ALA A 36 3.40 24.51 -25.05
C ALA A 36 4.33 24.07 -26.18
N ILE A 37 4.87 22.86 -26.06
CA ILE A 37 5.60 22.17 -27.12
C ILE A 37 4.58 21.35 -27.91
N VAL A 38 4.41 21.67 -29.18
CA VAL A 38 3.47 20.99 -30.09
C VAL A 38 4.29 20.34 -31.19
N VAL A 39 4.02 19.08 -31.47
CA VAL A 39 4.61 18.32 -32.58
C VAL A 39 3.50 17.83 -33.50
N ASP A 40 3.49 18.35 -34.73
CA ASP A 40 2.57 17.98 -35.80
C ASP A 40 3.16 16.81 -36.60
N TYR A 41 2.41 15.72 -36.77
CA TYR A 41 2.83 14.60 -37.63
C TYR A 41 1.84 14.32 -38.74
N VAL A 42 2.32 13.75 -39.86
CA VAL A 42 1.47 13.33 -40.98
C VAL A 42 1.79 11.91 -41.42
N LEU A 43 0.73 11.12 -41.61
CA LEU A 43 0.82 9.76 -42.14
C LEU A 43 0.76 9.77 -43.67
N ARG A 44 1.87 9.44 -44.32
CA ARG A 44 2.08 9.56 -45.77
C ARG A 44 1.92 8.22 -46.48
N SER A 45 1.64 8.30 -47.79
CA SER A 45 1.58 7.17 -48.72
C SER A 45 1.94 7.67 -50.14
N GLY A 46 2.07 6.77 -51.10
CA GLY A 46 2.38 7.10 -52.50
C GLY A 46 3.86 6.95 -52.80
N VAL A 47 4.45 7.83 -53.62
CA VAL A 47 5.89 7.77 -53.96
C VAL A 47 6.68 8.59 -52.94
N ASP A 48 7.78 8.03 -52.45
CA ASP A 48 8.63 8.73 -51.48
C ASP A 48 9.41 9.78 -52.27
N PRO A 49 9.17 11.09 -52.05
CA PRO A 49 9.87 12.11 -52.80
C PRO A 49 11.38 12.13 -52.50
N LEU A 50 11.82 11.58 -51.37
CA LEU A 50 13.21 11.56 -50.93
C LEU A 50 13.90 10.20 -51.07
N GLY A 51 13.14 9.12 -51.27
CA GLY A 51 13.68 7.75 -51.34
C GLY A 51 14.38 7.36 -50.05
N PHE A 52 13.80 7.74 -48.93
CA PHE A 52 14.34 7.60 -47.59
C PHE A 52 14.46 6.11 -47.22
N SER A 53 15.61 5.72 -46.67
CA SER A 53 15.98 4.32 -46.39
C SER A 53 15.77 3.34 -47.57
N GLY A 54 15.76 3.83 -48.81
CA GLY A 54 15.49 2.97 -49.98
C GLY A 54 14.02 2.58 -50.18
N VAL A 55 13.09 3.18 -49.42
CA VAL A 55 11.66 2.98 -49.59
C VAL A 55 11.19 3.69 -50.86
N SER A 56 10.62 2.91 -51.78
CA SER A 56 10.30 3.39 -53.13
C SER A 56 8.87 3.92 -53.24
N SER A 57 7.94 3.32 -52.48
CA SER A 57 6.55 3.72 -52.41
C SER A 57 5.91 3.21 -51.13
N GLY A 58 5.10 4.04 -50.50
CA GLY A 58 4.50 3.78 -49.19
C GLY A 58 3.05 3.43 -49.34
N ASP A 59 2.67 2.33 -48.71
CA ASP A 59 1.30 1.86 -48.76
C ASP A 59 0.36 2.76 -47.93
N PRO A 60 -0.94 2.82 -48.24
CA PRO A 60 -1.89 3.61 -47.47
C PRO A 60 -2.13 3.01 -46.09
N TRP A 61 -1.92 3.83 -45.06
CA TRP A 61 -2.27 3.50 -43.67
C TRP A 61 -3.75 3.13 -43.52
N SER A 62 -3.99 1.89 -43.10
CA SER A 62 -5.30 1.36 -42.73
C SER A 62 -5.85 2.04 -41.46
N PRO A 63 -7.17 1.97 -41.23
CA PRO A 63 -7.76 2.53 -40.00
C PRO A 63 -7.18 1.95 -38.70
N ALA A 64 -6.80 0.67 -38.68
CA ALA A 64 -6.22 0.03 -37.50
C ALA A 64 -4.81 0.56 -37.21
N GLU A 65 -3.97 0.72 -38.24
CA GLU A 65 -2.63 1.29 -38.09
C GLU A 65 -2.68 2.75 -37.65
N ARG A 66 -3.61 3.54 -38.22
CA ARG A 66 -3.83 4.93 -37.79
C ARG A 66 -4.24 5.02 -36.32
N ALA A 67 -5.10 4.11 -35.87
CA ALA A 67 -5.52 4.04 -34.48
C ALA A 67 -4.34 3.66 -33.56
N ALA A 68 -3.51 2.70 -33.96
CA ALA A 68 -2.33 2.30 -33.21
C ALA A 68 -1.32 3.46 -33.05
N VAL A 69 -1.04 4.19 -34.14
CA VAL A 69 -0.20 5.39 -34.08
C VAL A 69 -0.80 6.44 -33.13
N ALA A 70 -2.09 6.73 -33.24
CA ALA A 70 -2.74 7.70 -32.36
C ALA A 70 -2.62 7.31 -30.87
N SER A 71 -2.81 6.03 -30.53
CA SER A 71 -2.64 5.53 -29.15
C SER A 71 -1.20 5.64 -28.65
N VAL A 72 -0.20 5.42 -29.52
CA VAL A 72 1.21 5.63 -29.17
C VAL A 72 1.51 7.10 -28.88
N MET A 73 0.99 8.03 -29.69
CA MET A 73 1.16 9.46 -29.46
C MET A 73 0.50 9.90 -28.15
N GLU A 74 -0.69 9.37 -27.85
CA GLU A 74 -1.38 9.60 -26.59
C GLU A 74 -0.56 9.07 -25.40
N ALA A 75 0.06 7.90 -25.51
CA ALA A 75 0.89 7.32 -24.45
C ALA A 75 2.12 8.19 -24.13
N TRP A 76 2.75 8.82 -25.12
CA TRP A 76 3.85 9.77 -24.89
C TRP A 76 3.37 11.12 -24.32
N SER A 77 2.27 11.67 -24.85
CA SER A 77 1.66 12.90 -24.32
C SER A 77 1.06 12.72 -22.91
N ALA A 78 0.70 11.50 -22.51
CA ALA A 78 0.22 11.19 -21.17
C ALA A 78 1.30 11.43 -20.10
N VAL A 79 2.57 11.17 -20.42
CA VAL A 79 3.67 11.18 -19.44
C VAL A 79 4.53 12.44 -19.50
N ALA A 80 4.47 13.23 -20.58
CA ALA A 80 5.29 14.42 -20.78
C ALA A 80 4.48 15.66 -21.18
N ASP A 81 4.98 16.85 -20.85
CA ASP A 81 4.37 18.15 -21.21
C ASP A 81 4.59 18.49 -22.70
N ILE A 82 4.01 17.66 -23.57
CA ILE A 82 4.11 17.75 -25.03
C ILE A 82 2.77 17.36 -25.67
N GLU A 83 2.32 18.18 -26.62
CA GLU A 83 1.13 17.90 -27.44
C GLU A 83 1.57 17.31 -28.78
N ILE A 84 1.16 16.08 -29.07
CA ILE A 84 1.46 15.43 -30.35
C ILE A 84 0.16 15.24 -31.14
N ARG A 85 0.07 15.79 -32.35
CA ARG A 85 -1.18 15.82 -33.12
C ARG A 85 -1.00 15.45 -34.59
N GLU A 86 -1.99 14.74 -35.13
CA GLU A 86 -2.02 14.44 -36.57
C GLU A 86 -2.48 15.67 -37.35
N THR A 87 -1.77 15.99 -38.44
CA THR A 87 -2.19 16.97 -39.45
C THR A 87 -2.38 16.33 -40.82
N SER A 88 -3.30 16.87 -41.60
CA SER A 88 -3.46 16.50 -43.02
C SER A 88 -2.55 17.29 -43.95
N ASP A 89 -1.92 18.36 -43.46
CA ASP A 89 -1.08 19.26 -44.23
C ASP A 89 0.41 18.91 -44.02
N PRO A 90 1.08 18.32 -45.02
CA PRO A 90 2.47 17.93 -44.88
C PRO A 90 3.44 19.12 -44.83
N ASP A 91 3.02 20.33 -45.21
CA ASP A 91 3.87 21.52 -45.20
C ASP A 91 4.02 22.13 -43.80
N ILE A 92 3.18 21.72 -42.84
CA ILE A 92 3.25 22.16 -41.44
C ILE A 92 3.59 21.02 -40.48
N ALA A 93 3.72 19.79 -40.99
CA ALA A 93 4.10 18.65 -40.16
C ALA A 93 5.59 18.74 -39.83
N ASP A 94 5.91 18.55 -38.56
CA ASP A 94 7.26 18.38 -38.04
C ASP A 94 7.78 16.96 -38.35
N ILE A 95 6.90 15.95 -38.32
CA ILE A 95 7.28 14.55 -38.59
C ILE A 95 6.46 13.96 -39.74
N TRP A 96 7.15 13.31 -40.68
CA TRP A 96 6.54 12.49 -41.72
C TRP A 96 6.72 11.00 -41.39
N TYR A 97 5.60 10.30 -41.24
CA TYR A 97 5.59 8.86 -41.06
C TYR A 97 5.21 8.13 -42.35
N TRP A 98 6.00 7.10 -42.66
CA TRP A 98 5.85 6.25 -43.83
C TRP A 98 5.69 4.77 -43.46
N GLN A 99 5.10 4.02 -44.38
CA GLN A 99 5.14 2.56 -44.37
C GLN A 99 5.93 2.07 -45.58
N GLY A 100 6.69 1.00 -45.44
CA GLY A 100 7.41 0.34 -46.53
C GLY A 100 7.44 -1.16 -46.32
N ARG A 101 7.94 -1.91 -47.29
CA ARG A 101 8.22 -3.33 -47.08
C ARG A 101 9.45 -3.49 -46.20
N GLU A 102 9.48 -4.50 -45.34
CA GLU A 102 10.65 -4.83 -44.51
C GLU A 102 11.91 -5.01 -45.37
N SER A 103 11.78 -5.59 -46.56
CA SER A 103 12.89 -5.73 -47.51
C SER A 103 13.47 -4.41 -48.02
N GLU A 104 12.68 -3.34 -48.00
CA GLU A 104 13.11 -1.98 -48.36
C GLU A 104 13.63 -1.24 -47.13
N VAL A 105 12.90 -1.30 -46.00
CA VAL A 105 13.24 -0.61 -44.73
C VAL A 105 14.50 -1.19 -44.09
N GLN A 106 14.73 -2.51 -44.23
CA GLN A 106 15.82 -3.30 -43.61
C GLN A 106 15.76 -3.40 -42.07
N ALA A 107 14.65 -2.98 -41.48
CA ALA A 107 14.31 -3.07 -40.06
C ALA A 107 12.77 -3.10 -39.91
N LEU A 108 12.27 -3.40 -38.70
CA LEU A 108 10.83 -3.35 -38.40
C LEU A 108 10.32 -1.91 -38.31
N GLY A 109 11.17 -1.01 -37.81
CA GLY A 109 10.94 0.42 -37.72
C GLY A 109 12.27 1.16 -37.77
N TRP A 110 12.20 2.45 -38.07
CA TRP A 110 13.34 3.35 -37.98
C TRP A 110 12.86 4.80 -37.87
N HIS A 111 13.54 5.62 -37.06
CA HIS A 111 13.22 7.04 -36.88
C HIS A 111 14.46 7.95 -36.78
N GLU A 112 14.40 9.14 -37.39
CA GLU A 112 15.35 10.24 -37.15
C GLU A 112 15.13 10.88 -35.78
N VAL A 113 16.18 11.13 -35.01
CA VAL A 113 16.04 11.95 -33.79
C VAL A 113 15.94 13.43 -34.15
N PRO A 114 15.22 14.26 -33.38
CA PRO A 114 15.28 15.71 -33.54
C PRO A 114 16.73 16.17 -33.39
N ASP A 115 17.30 16.93 -34.34
CA ASP A 115 18.68 17.43 -34.25
C ASP A 115 18.78 18.86 -34.77
N ALA A 116 19.41 19.72 -33.96
CA ALA A 116 19.73 21.11 -34.28
C ALA A 116 20.67 21.28 -35.50
N SER A 117 21.29 20.20 -36.00
CA SER A 117 22.13 20.21 -37.20
C SER A 117 21.39 19.96 -38.51
N THR A 118 20.16 19.44 -38.47
CA THR A 118 19.37 19.19 -39.68
C THR A 118 18.68 20.48 -40.14
N THR A 119 19.02 20.95 -41.34
CA THR A 119 18.42 22.16 -41.95
C THR A 119 17.09 21.87 -42.66
N THR A 120 16.49 20.69 -42.46
CA THR A 120 15.39 20.19 -43.28
C THR A 120 14.35 19.53 -42.39
N GLU A 121 13.40 20.33 -41.91
CA GLU A 121 12.06 19.84 -41.57
C GLU A 121 11.40 19.35 -42.87
N PRO A 122 10.67 18.23 -42.85
CA PRO A 122 10.29 17.42 -41.68
C PRO A 122 11.29 16.31 -41.34
N VAL A 123 11.26 15.85 -40.08
CA VAL A 123 11.94 14.63 -39.58
C VAL A 123 11.21 13.38 -40.10
N TYR A 124 11.94 12.30 -40.38
CA TYR A 124 11.38 11.07 -40.97
C TYR A 124 11.28 9.90 -39.98
N GLY A 125 10.14 9.21 -40.01
CA GLY A 125 9.94 7.89 -39.41
C GLY A 125 9.34 6.90 -40.40
N VAL A 126 9.76 5.64 -40.37
CA VAL A 126 9.28 4.61 -41.30
C VAL A 126 9.09 3.27 -40.62
N PHE A 127 8.03 2.56 -41.01
CA PHE A 127 7.64 1.27 -40.43
C PHE A 127 7.45 0.19 -41.51
N ALA A 128 7.86 -1.03 -41.20
CA ALA A 128 7.67 -2.17 -42.08
C ALA A 128 6.28 -2.79 -41.92
N TYR A 129 5.38 -2.59 -42.90
CA TYR A 129 4.00 -3.08 -42.77
C TYR A 129 3.83 -4.59 -42.95
N ASP A 130 4.85 -5.26 -43.50
CA ASP A 130 4.91 -6.73 -43.65
C ASP A 130 5.92 -7.37 -42.69
N GLY A 131 6.43 -6.58 -41.72
CA GLY A 131 7.33 -7.03 -40.68
C GLY A 131 6.63 -7.76 -39.53
N GLN A 132 7.43 -8.34 -38.63
CA GLN A 132 6.96 -9.04 -37.43
C GLN A 132 6.05 -8.14 -36.56
N GLY A 133 4.96 -8.69 -36.05
CA GLY A 133 4.01 -7.97 -35.20
C GLY A 133 3.09 -6.99 -35.93
N TRP A 134 3.26 -6.78 -37.25
CA TRP A 134 2.42 -5.88 -38.04
C TRP A 134 1.10 -6.53 -38.46
N THR A 135 0.33 -6.95 -37.47
CA THR A 135 -1.00 -7.57 -37.64
C THR A 135 -2.06 -6.75 -36.91
N THR A 136 -3.34 -7.09 -37.09
CA THR A 136 -4.42 -6.41 -36.34
C THR A 136 -4.28 -6.60 -34.82
N THR A 137 -3.75 -7.74 -34.37
CA THR A 137 -3.51 -8.02 -32.94
C THR A 137 -2.20 -7.42 -32.47
N GLY A 138 -1.13 -7.52 -33.27
CA GLY A 138 0.20 -7.02 -32.89
C GLY A 138 0.30 -5.50 -32.85
N LEU A 139 -0.62 -4.79 -33.51
CA LEU A 139 -0.79 -3.34 -33.40
C LEU A 139 -1.70 -2.89 -32.26
N MET A 140 -2.25 -3.80 -31.45
CA MET A 140 -2.93 -3.44 -30.20
C MET A 140 -1.91 -3.19 -29.09
N PRO A 141 -2.23 -2.37 -28.07
CA PRO A 141 -1.38 -2.22 -26.89
C PRO A 141 -1.00 -3.59 -26.31
N GLY A 142 0.29 -3.80 -26.06
CA GLY A 142 0.84 -5.08 -25.62
C GLY A 142 1.33 -5.99 -26.75
N GLY A 143 1.05 -5.67 -28.02
CA GLY A 143 1.59 -6.39 -29.17
C GLY A 143 2.96 -5.87 -29.64
N TYR A 144 3.70 -6.69 -30.39
CA TYR A 144 5.06 -6.33 -30.82
C TYR A 144 5.10 -5.21 -31.87
N GLY A 145 4.12 -5.14 -32.76
CA GLY A 145 3.98 -4.04 -33.72
C GLY A 145 3.68 -2.72 -33.02
N PHE A 146 2.88 -2.75 -31.94
CA PHE A 146 2.62 -1.59 -31.09
C PHE A 146 3.88 -1.16 -30.33
N LEU A 147 4.63 -2.10 -29.76
CA LEU A 147 5.94 -1.82 -29.14
C LEU A 147 6.88 -1.14 -30.14
N THR A 148 6.95 -1.64 -31.38
CA THR A 148 7.77 -1.04 -32.45
C THR A 148 7.34 0.39 -32.72
N LEU A 149 6.04 0.67 -32.86
CA LEU A 149 5.53 2.04 -33.01
C LEU A 149 5.96 2.92 -31.81
N LEU A 150 5.77 2.43 -30.59
CA LEU A 150 6.06 3.17 -29.36
C LEU A 150 7.55 3.50 -29.23
N HIS A 151 8.42 2.54 -29.56
CA HIS A 151 9.88 2.65 -29.56
C HIS A 151 10.38 3.70 -30.56
N GLU A 152 9.98 3.59 -31.82
CA GLU A 152 10.44 4.52 -32.86
C GLU A 152 9.91 5.94 -32.65
N VAL A 153 8.68 6.09 -32.15
CA VAL A 153 8.18 7.42 -31.75
C VAL A 153 9.01 7.99 -30.61
N GLY A 154 9.50 7.16 -29.67
CA GLY A 154 10.45 7.57 -28.63
C GLY A 154 11.72 8.19 -29.20
N HIS A 155 12.30 7.60 -30.25
CA HIS A 155 13.41 8.21 -31.01
C HIS A 155 13.02 9.55 -31.63
N GLY A 156 11.84 9.63 -32.25
CA GLY A 156 11.30 10.88 -32.79
C GLY A 156 11.08 11.97 -31.75
N MET A 157 11.02 11.60 -30.47
CA MET A 157 10.96 12.52 -29.35
C MET A 157 12.33 12.82 -28.72
N GLY A 158 13.41 12.19 -29.20
CA GLY A 158 14.79 12.47 -28.78
C GLY A 158 15.44 11.41 -27.90
N LEU A 159 14.77 10.28 -27.67
CA LEU A 159 15.33 9.17 -26.90
C LEU A 159 16.31 8.32 -27.71
N ALA A 160 17.23 7.67 -27.02
CA ALA A 160 18.28 6.81 -27.54
C ALA A 160 18.04 5.35 -27.17
N HIS A 161 18.73 4.43 -27.84
CA HIS A 161 18.93 3.12 -27.24
C HIS A 161 19.87 3.24 -26.03
N PRO A 162 19.71 2.37 -25.00
CA PRO A 162 20.59 2.31 -23.84
C PRO A 162 22.11 2.24 -24.11
N HIS A 163 22.52 1.88 -25.33
CA HIS A 163 23.91 1.61 -25.70
C HIS A 163 24.55 2.63 -26.65
N ASP A 164 23.76 3.51 -27.26
CA ASP A 164 24.22 4.44 -28.30
C ASP A 164 25.26 5.46 -27.80
N THR A 165 25.29 5.71 -26.49
CA THR A 165 26.17 6.69 -25.86
C THR A 165 27.52 6.15 -25.38
N GLY A 166 27.85 4.86 -25.61
CA GLY A 166 29.19 4.39 -25.23
C GLY A 166 29.57 2.90 -25.29
N GLY A 167 28.84 2.00 -25.96
CA GLY A 167 29.22 0.57 -25.95
C GLY A 167 28.89 -0.22 -27.22
N THR A 168 29.52 -1.38 -27.39
CA THR A 168 29.15 -2.43 -28.37
C THR A 168 28.18 -3.46 -27.77
N SER A 169 27.48 -3.11 -26.70
CA SER A 169 26.59 -3.99 -25.92
C SER A 169 25.13 -3.64 -26.16
N THR A 170 24.18 -4.57 -25.98
CA THR A 170 22.73 -4.29 -26.06
C THR A 170 22.15 -3.76 -24.74
N VAL A 171 23.02 -3.31 -23.81
CA VAL A 171 22.66 -3.01 -22.43
C VAL A 171 23.14 -1.62 -21.97
N PHE A 172 22.45 -1.06 -20.98
CA PHE A 172 22.84 0.17 -20.27
C PHE A 172 24.30 0.18 -19.76
N PRO A 173 24.91 1.38 -19.59
CA PRO A 173 26.22 1.53 -18.99
C PRO A 173 26.31 0.89 -17.59
N GLY A 174 27.30 0.03 -17.39
CA GLY A 174 27.55 -0.62 -16.10
C GLY A 174 26.71 -1.88 -15.86
N VAL A 175 25.75 -2.21 -16.73
CA VAL A 175 25.00 -3.46 -16.67
C VAL A 175 25.80 -4.56 -17.39
N LEU A 176 26.05 -5.66 -16.70
CA LEU A 176 26.91 -6.76 -17.20
C LEU A 176 26.11 -7.90 -17.83
N ALA A 177 24.87 -8.08 -17.38
CA ALA A 177 23.94 -9.03 -17.95
C ALA A 177 22.60 -8.34 -18.20
N PRO A 178 22.02 -8.51 -19.39
CA PRO A 178 20.70 -7.97 -19.69
C PRO A 178 19.57 -8.56 -18.80
N TYR A 179 19.82 -9.72 -18.17
CA TYR A 179 18.83 -10.68 -17.66
C TYR A 179 19.34 -11.57 -16.50
N ASP A 180 20.09 -11.05 -15.51
CA ASP A 180 20.53 -11.88 -14.36
C ASP A 180 19.47 -11.96 -13.21
N ASP A 181 19.77 -12.78 -12.20
CA ASP A 181 18.92 -13.48 -11.19
C ASP A 181 17.84 -12.68 -10.40
N TYR A 182 16.80 -13.44 -10.01
CA TYR A 182 15.45 -13.12 -9.57
C TYR A 182 15.36 -12.65 -8.10
N GLY A 183 15.60 -11.35 -7.88
CA GLY A 183 15.39 -10.69 -6.60
C GLY A 183 15.76 -9.20 -6.68
N ASP A 184 15.71 -8.53 -5.54
CA ASP A 184 15.94 -7.09 -5.24
C ASP A 184 17.18 -6.39 -5.87
N HIS A 185 17.90 -6.97 -6.85
CA HIS A 185 19.29 -6.63 -7.13
C HIS A 185 19.78 -6.44 -8.58
N ASP A 186 18.97 -6.43 -9.66
CA ASP A 186 19.48 -5.91 -10.95
C ASP A 186 18.43 -5.32 -11.91
N LEU A 187 18.86 -4.33 -12.72
CA LEU A 187 18.05 -3.55 -13.64
C LEU A 187 17.58 -4.37 -14.86
N ASN A 188 16.35 -4.90 -14.81
CA ASN A 188 15.72 -5.59 -15.94
C ASN A 188 15.32 -4.61 -17.06
N GLN A 189 16.20 -4.45 -18.05
CA GLN A 189 16.01 -3.46 -19.11
C GLN A 189 14.78 -3.74 -19.96
N GLY A 190 14.43 -5.02 -20.15
CA GLY A 190 13.30 -5.42 -20.98
C GLY A 190 11.96 -4.95 -20.42
N VAL A 191 11.85 -4.80 -19.10
CA VAL A 191 10.64 -4.32 -18.42
C VAL A 191 10.69 -2.82 -18.15
N PHE A 192 11.89 -2.25 -17.95
CA PHE A 192 11.99 -0.89 -17.41
C PHE A 192 12.31 0.20 -18.44
N THR A 193 12.63 -0.18 -19.68
CA THR A 193 12.72 0.73 -20.83
C THR A 193 12.27 0.03 -22.11
N ILE A 194 11.45 0.68 -22.91
CA ILE A 194 11.09 0.18 -24.25
C ILE A 194 12.18 0.44 -25.27
N MET A 195 13.16 1.30 -24.97
CA MET A 195 14.23 1.69 -25.89
C MET A 195 15.32 0.62 -26.01
N THR A 196 15.21 -0.50 -25.30
CA THR A 196 16.16 -1.61 -25.37
C THR A 196 15.83 -2.59 -26.50
N TYR A 197 16.85 -3.26 -27.03
CA TYR A 197 16.70 -4.43 -27.94
C TYR A 197 16.69 -5.76 -27.20
N ASN A 198 16.34 -5.69 -25.93
CA ASN A 198 16.52 -6.75 -24.97
C ASN A 198 15.16 -7.15 -24.38
N ASP A 199 14.37 -7.79 -25.23
CA ASP A 199 12.94 -8.11 -25.08
C ASP A 199 12.66 -9.34 -24.17
N GLY A 200 13.64 -10.23 -24.02
CA GLY A 200 13.52 -11.63 -23.57
C GLY A 200 13.06 -11.93 -22.14
N TRP A 201 12.94 -10.97 -21.22
CA TRP A 201 12.41 -11.25 -19.87
C TRP A 201 10.91 -11.03 -19.74
N ILE A 202 10.35 -10.13 -20.54
CA ILE A 202 8.91 -9.89 -20.56
C ILE A 202 8.15 -11.17 -20.90
N THR A 203 8.77 -12.09 -21.64
CA THR A 203 8.17 -13.33 -22.13
C THR A 203 8.43 -14.57 -21.26
N GLU A 204 9.20 -14.45 -20.16
CA GLU A 204 9.69 -15.60 -19.38
C GLU A 204 9.34 -15.55 -17.88
N TYR A 205 8.54 -14.56 -17.43
CA TYR A 205 8.28 -14.28 -16.02
C TYR A 205 6.82 -14.54 -15.59
N PRO A 206 6.57 -14.94 -14.33
CA PRO A 206 7.49 -15.51 -13.32
C PRO A 206 7.41 -17.04 -13.39
N ASP A 207 8.55 -17.74 -13.38
CA ASP A 207 8.65 -19.21 -13.26
C ASP A 207 7.95 -20.13 -14.29
N HIS A 208 7.23 -19.58 -15.26
CA HIS A 208 6.70 -20.34 -16.38
C HIS A 208 7.20 -19.72 -17.68
N ALA A 209 8.04 -20.48 -18.40
CA ALA A 209 8.32 -20.23 -19.81
C ALA A 209 7.00 -20.38 -20.59
N VAL A 210 6.16 -19.34 -20.57
CA VAL A 210 5.07 -19.19 -21.51
C VAL A 210 5.77 -18.85 -22.82
N TRP A 211 6.12 -19.87 -23.60
CA TRP A 211 6.62 -19.65 -24.95
C TRP A 211 5.53 -18.89 -25.71
N LEU A 212 5.68 -17.58 -25.83
CA LEU A 212 4.75 -16.73 -26.57
C LEU A 212 4.79 -17.04 -28.07
N GLY A 213 5.82 -17.71 -28.59
CA GLY A 213 5.89 -17.99 -30.03
C GLY A 213 5.74 -16.74 -30.88
N ASP A 214 4.84 -16.78 -31.88
CA ASP A 214 4.46 -15.62 -32.70
C ASP A 214 3.26 -14.85 -32.08
N GLU A 215 3.04 -14.93 -30.76
CA GLU A 215 1.89 -14.31 -30.11
C GLU A 215 2.08 -12.79 -29.97
N ASP A 216 1.06 -12.08 -30.46
CA ASP A 216 1.00 -10.61 -30.57
C ASP A 216 0.52 -9.94 -29.27
N TRP A 217 1.00 -10.38 -28.10
CA TRP A 217 0.68 -9.79 -26.80
C TRP A 217 1.77 -10.05 -25.77
N GLY A 218 1.71 -9.38 -24.63
CA GLY A 218 2.66 -9.49 -23.53
C GLY A 218 3.77 -8.45 -23.53
N TYR A 219 3.94 -7.67 -24.59
CA TYR A 219 4.95 -6.60 -24.71
C TYR A 219 4.55 -5.33 -23.94
N PRO A 220 5.46 -4.36 -23.76
CA PRO A 220 5.10 -3.05 -23.20
C PRO A 220 4.03 -2.34 -24.03
N ALA A 221 3.06 -1.76 -23.34
CA ALA A 221 1.92 -1.06 -23.90
C ALA A 221 1.98 0.46 -23.65
N THR A 222 2.91 0.93 -22.81
CA THR A 222 3.16 2.36 -22.52
C THR A 222 4.66 2.59 -22.31
N PRO A 223 5.14 3.86 -22.31
CA PRO A 223 6.49 4.16 -21.85
C PRO A 223 6.70 3.61 -20.43
N MET A 224 7.85 2.97 -20.19
CA MET A 224 8.18 2.38 -18.89
C MET A 224 8.92 3.39 -18.00
N ALA A 225 9.15 3.07 -16.74
CA ALA A 225 9.63 4.03 -15.73
C ALA A 225 10.89 4.83 -16.15
N LEU A 226 11.88 4.21 -16.82
CA LEU A 226 13.07 4.92 -17.29
C LEU A 226 12.79 5.77 -18.53
N ASP A 227 11.89 5.32 -19.41
CA ASP A 227 11.45 6.09 -20.58
C ASP A 227 10.71 7.35 -20.13
N ILE A 228 9.81 7.20 -19.14
CA ILE A 228 9.07 8.30 -18.51
C ILE A 228 10.05 9.29 -17.89
N ALA A 229 11.03 8.83 -17.11
CA ALA A 229 12.02 9.73 -16.53
C ALA A 229 12.84 10.48 -17.59
N ALA A 230 13.30 9.79 -18.64
CA ALA A 230 14.08 10.39 -19.72
C ALA A 230 13.27 11.43 -20.52
N ILE A 231 12.04 11.10 -20.91
CA ILE A 231 11.19 12.01 -21.69
C ILE A 231 10.79 13.25 -20.87
N GLN A 232 10.57 13.09 -19.56
CA GLN A 232 10.29 14.19 -18.65
C GLN A 232 11.51 15.08 -18.39
N GLU A 233 12.74 14.56 -18.51
CA GLU A 233 13.94 15.40 -18.49
C GLU A 233 14.02 16.31 -19.74
N ILE A 234 13.52 15.83 -20.89
CA ILE A 234 13.49 16.60 -22.13
C ILE A 234 12.35 17.64 -22.12
N TYR A 235 11.12 17.22 -21.83
CA TYR A 235 9.92 18.04 -22.03
C TYR A 235 9.26 18.53 -20.74
N GLY A 236 9.58 17.94 -19.60
CA GLY A 236 8.86 18.12 -18.34
C GLY A 236 7.72 17.11 -18.18
N PRO A 237 7.27 16.85 -16.93
CA PRO A 237 6.14 15.94 -16.66
C PRO A 237 4.80 16.53 -17.09
N ASN A 238 3.93 15.68 -17.64
CA ASN A 238 2.51 16.03 -17.73
C ASN A 238 1.92 16.04 -16.32
N THR A 239 1.38 17.17 -15.88
CA THR A 239 0.86 17.37 -14.50
C THR A 239 -0.65 17.22 -14.38
N THR A 240 -1.31 16.70 -15.41
CA THR A 240 -2.77 16.65 -15.51
C THR A 240 -3.32 15.29 -15.93
N HIS A 241 -2.45 14.32 -16.21
CA HIS A 241 -2.84 12.97 -16.60
C HIS A 241 -3.14 12.13 -15.36
N ALA A 242 -4.27 11.41 -15.35
CA ALA A 242 -4.73 10.60 -14.21
C ALA A 242 -4.61 11.40 -12.90
N GLY A 243 -5.50 12.38 -12.74
CA GLY A 243 -5.49 13.31 -11.61
C GLY A 243 -6.68 13.09 -10.66
N SER A 244 -7.28 11.91 -10.75
CA SER A 244 -8.45 11.45 -10.02
C SER A 244 -8.15 10.10 -9.40
N ASP A 245 -9.05 9.58 -8.57
CA ASP A 245 -8.94 8.20 -8.07
C ASP A 245 -9.03 7.22 -9.25
N ASP A 246 -7.92 6.57 -9.57
CA ASP A 246 -7.75 5.69 -10.72
C ASP A 246 -7.53 4.22 -10.31
N LEU A 247 -8.08 3.29 -11.11
CA LEU A 247 -7.99 1.84 -10.89
C LEU A 247 -7.13 1.17 -11.96
N TYR A 248 -6.00 0.62 -11.53
CA TYR A 248 -5.04 -0.14 -12.32
C TYR A 248 -5.24 -1.64 -12.09
N ALA A 249 -6.14 -2.25 -12.87
CA ALA A 249 -6.46 -3.68 -12.76
C ALA A 249 -5.39 -4.55 -13.44
N LEU A 250 -4.83 -5.51 -12.70
CA LEU A 250 -3.91 -6.50 -13.25
C LEU A 250 -4.63 -7.40 -14.27
N PRO A 251 -3.94 -7.79 -15.36
CA PRO A 251 -4.52 -8.73 -16.30
C PRO A 251 -4.71 -10.10 -15.63
N LEU A 252 -5.89 -10.70 -15.83
CA LEU A 252 -6.22 -12.02 -15.26
C LEU A 252 -5.95 -13.17 -16.24
N VAL A 253 -5.78 -12.85 -17.54
CA VAL A 253 -5.57 -13.82 -18.61
C VAL A 253 -4.58 -13.32 -19.65
N ASN A 254 -3.88 -14.27 -20.26
CA ASN A 254 -3.03 -14.07 -21.42
C ASN A 254 -3.89 -13.97 -22.70
N ALA A 255 -4.02 -12.76 -23.24
CA ALA A 255 -4.80 -12.47 -24.43
C ALA A 255 -4.30 -11.22 -25.18
N SER A 256 -4.81 -11.00 -26.40
CA SER A 256 -4.59 -9.75 -27.13
C SER A 256 -4.98 -8.55 -26.26
N GLY A 257 -4.07 -7.59 -26.09
CA GLY A 257 -4.26 -6.44 -25.20
C GLY A 257 -3.59 -6.57 -23.82
N THR A 258 -3.17 -7.77 -23.44
CA THR A 258 -2.34 -8.03 -22.25
C THR A 258 -0.92 -7.55 -22.52
N GLY A 259 -0.29 -6.89 -21.54
CA GLY A 259 1.07 -6.39 -21.66
C GLY A 259 1.50 -5.60 -20.43
N TRP A 260 2.74 -5.13 -20.44
CA TRP A 260 3.34 -4.35 -19.35
C TRP A 260 3.06 -2.86 -19.51
N ARG A 261 2.82 -2.15 -18.41
CA ARG A 261 2.53 -0.72 -18.41
C ARG A 261 3.34 0.01 -17.34
N GLY A 262 3.95 1.13 -17.70
CA GLY A 262 4.41 2.13 -16.75
C GLY A 262 3.23 3.02 -16.34
N ILE A 263 2.98 3.12 -15.03
CA ILE A 263 1.99 4.03 -14.45
C ILE A 263 2.64 5.41 -14.30
N TRP A 264 2.03 6.41 -14.92
CA TRP A 264 2.22 7.83 -14.63
C TRP A 264 0.89 8.37 -14.13
N ASP A 265 0.88 8.87 -12.91
CA ASP A 265 -0.31 9.40 -12.24
C ASP A 265 0.07 10.69 -11.51
N THR A 266 -0.82 11.68 -11.53
CA THR A 266 -0.55 13.02 -10.99
C THR A 266 -1.31 13.33 -9.70
N GLY A 267 -2.16 12.40 -9.26
CA GLY A 267 -2.75 12.41 -7.94
C GLY A 267 -4.15 11.81 -7.94
N GLY A 268 -4.62 11.50 -6.75
CA GLY A 268 -5.82 10.72 -6.55
C GLY A 268 -5.63 9.91 -5.29
N THR A 269 -6.54 8.99 -5.01
CA THR A 269 -6.25 7.81 -4.20
C THR A 269 -6.37 6.61 -5.11
N ASP A 270 -5.23 6.03 -5.47
CA ASP A 270 -5.12 5.14 -6.61
C ASP A 270 -4.96 3.70 -6.16
N THR A 271 -5.46 2.79 -6.98
CA THR A 271 -5.55 1.37 -6.65
C THR A 271 -4.87 0.49 -7.69
N ILE A 272 -3.96 -0.38 -7.29
CA ILE A 272 -3.59 -1.57 -8.08
C ILE A 272 -4.41 -2.75 -7.57
N SER A 273 -5.12 -3.43 -8.46
CA SER A 273 -6.05 -4.50 -8.07
C SER A 273 -5.85 -5.78 -8.88
N ALA A 274 -5.76 -6.91 -8.17
CA ALA A 274 -5.86 -8.27 -8.66
C ALA A 274 -7.25 -8.88 -8.44
N ASP A 275 -8.28 -8.07 -8.14
CA ASP A 275 -9.62 -8.56 -7.84
C ASP A 275 -10.14 -9.52 -8.94
N GLY A 276 -10.67 -10.66 -8.51
CA GLY A 276 -11.11 -11.75 -9.38
C GLY A 276 -9.99 -12.68 -9.87
N SER A 277 -8.72 -12.43 -9.53
CA SER A 277 -7.64 -13.40 -9.71
C SER A 277 -7.86 -14.62 -8.83
N THR A 278 -7.55 -15.81 -9.34
CA THR A 278 -7.43 -17.06 -8.55
C THR A 278 -5.99 -17.55 -8.51
N ARG A 279 -5.06 -16.66 -8.82
CA ARG A 279 -3.63 -16.90 -8.96
C ARG A 279 -2.95 -16.04 -7.93
N ASP A 280 -1.86 -16.56 -7.38
CA ASP A 280 -0.92 -15.80 -6.57
C ASP A 280 -0.47 -14.57 -7.37
N THR A 281 -0.45 -13.43 -6.69
CA THR A 281 -0.07 -12.15 -7.28
C THR A 281 1.02 -11.49 -6.45
N THR A 282 1.81 -10.66 -7.12
CA THR A 282 2.73 -9.73 -6.46
C THR A 282 2.24 -8.33 -6.78
N ILE A 283 1.97 -7.53 -5.75
CA ILE A 283 1.63 -6.12 -5.87
C ILE A 283 2.64 -5.32 -5.07
N ASP A 284 3.33 -4.39 -5.73
CA ASP A 284 4.34 -3.53 -5.13
C ASP A 284 4.02 -2.07 -5.43
N LEU A 285 3.69 -1.31 -4.37
CA LEU A 285 3.28 0.08 -4.47
C LEU A 285 4.47 1.05 -4.50
N ARG A 286 5.71 0.55 -4.49
CA ARG A 286 6.91 1.41 -4.51
C ARG A 286 7.16 1.91 -5.93
N ALA A 287 7.33 3.22 -6.06
CA ALA A 287 7.75 3.84 -7.30
C ALA A 287 9.22 3.53 -7.65
N ALA A 288 9.55 3.63 -8.94
CA ALA A 288 10.93 3.59 -9.41
C ALA A 288 11.80 4.62 -8.68
N THR A 289 12.91 4.18 -8.09
CA THR A 289 13.82 5.05 -7.33
C THR A 289 14.77 5.82 -8.25
N LEU A 290 14.89 5.37 -9.50
CA LEU A 290 15.89 5.78 -10.49
C LEU A 290 17.35 5.54 -10.03
N GLU A 291 17.59 4.80 -8.94
CA GLU A 291 18.93 4.55 -8.41
C GLU A 291 19.12 3.09 -7.96
N GLY A 292 20.33 2.56 -8.14
CA GLY A 292 20.66 1.20 -7.72
C GLY A 292 19.76 0.14 -8.35
N ALA A 293 19.37 -0.86 -7.57
CA ALA A 293 18.53 -1.95 -8.05
C ALA A 293 17.06 -1.54 -8.29
N GLY A 294 16.55 -0.53 -7.56
CA GLY A 294 15.17 -0.05 -7.69
C GLY A 294 14.95 0.94 -8.84
N ALA A 295 15.94 1.12 -9.71
CA ALA A 295 15.94 2.21 -10.68
C ALA A 295 14.85 2.10 -11.74
N GLY A 296 14.49 0.87 -12.11
CA GLY A 296 13.36 0.59 -12.99
C GLY A 296 12.01 0.49 -12.29
N GLY A 297 12.01 0.46 -10.95
CA GLY A 297 10.81 0.20 -10.14
C GLY A 297 10.58 -1.28 -9.88
N TRP A 298 9.41 -1.56 -9.33
CA TRP A 298 9.02 -2.86 -8.82
C TRP A 298 7.79 -3.34 -9.61
N PRO A 299 7.83 -4.54 -10.20
CA PRO A 299 6.73 -5.03 -11.01
C PRO A 299 5.58 -5.54 -10.13
N SER A 300 4.36 -5.16 -10.49
CA SER A 300 3.13 -5.80 -10.00
C SER A 300 2.55 -6.69 -11.09
N TYR A 301 2.18 -7.93 -10.78
CA TYR A 301 1.76 -8.95 -11.74
C TYR A 301 0.97 -10.10 -11.08
N ALA A 302 0.31 -10.91 -11.90
CA ALA A 302 -0.29 -12.18 -11.49
C ALA A 302 0.51 -13.36 -12.07
N GLU A 303 0.68 -14.44 -11.31
CA GLU A 303 1.44 -15.62 -11.73
C GLU A 303 0.92 -16.22 -13.05
N GLU A 304 1.86 -16.62 -13.92
CA GLU A 304 1.61 -17.09 -15.30
C GLU A 304 0.91 -16.08 -16.25
N VAL A 305 0.68 -14.82 -15.86
CA VAL A 305 0.14 -13.78 -16.74
C VAL A 305 1.24 -12.85 -17.21
N VAL A 306 1.39 -12.72 -18.53
CA VAL A 306 2.45 -11.95 -19.16
C VAL A 306 2.03 -10.49 -19.30
N GLY A 307 1.88 -9.81 -18.17
CA GLY A 307 1.51 -8.41 -18.13
C GLY A 307 1.32 -7.91 -16.70
N GLY A 308 1.39 -6.60 -16.53
CA GLY A 308 1.44 -5.99 -15.21
C GLY A 308 1.85 -4.54 -15.25
N PHE A 309 2.24 -4.03 -14.09
CA PHE A 309 2.54 -2.62 -13.89
C PHE A 309 3.93 -2.40 -13.32
N THR A 310 4.51 -1.26 -13.67
CA THR A 310 5.60 -0.62 -12.93
C THR A 310 5.15 0.80 -12.61
N ILE A 311 5.63 1.38 -11.51
CA ILE A 311 5.24 2.72 -11.08
C ILE A 311 6.37 3.71 -11.37
N ALA A 312 6.09 4.78 -12.13
CA ALA A 312 7.10 5.78 -12.46
C ALA A 312 7.54 6.59 -11.22
N ASN A 313 8.74 7.15 -11.27
CA ASN A 313 9.26 7.96 -10.16
C ASN A 313 8.37 9.17 -9.85
N GLY A 314 8.03 9.35 -8.58
CA GLY A 314 7.21 10.47 -8.12
C GLY A 314 5.70 10.23 -8.20
N VAL A 315 5.28 9.07 -8.68
CA VAL A 315 3.90 8.58 -8.59
C VAL A 315 3.68 7.94 -7.21
N ALA A 316 2.49 8.14 -6.66
CA ALA A 316 2.01 7.50 -5.44
C ALA A 316 0.86 6.57 -5.80
N ILE A 317 0.81 5.40 -5.17
CA ILE A 317 -0.33 4.50 -5.18
C ILE A 317 -0.58 4.13 -3.71
N GLU A 318 -1.82 4.29 -3.26
CA GLU A 318 -2.18 4.13 -1.85
C GLU A 318 -2.81 2.77 -1.57
N VAL A 319 -3.51 2.19 -2.54
CA VAL A 319 -4.34 1.00 -2.33
C VAL A 319 -3.84 -0.18 -3.17
N ALA A 320 -3.74 -1.34 -2.52
CA ALA A 320 -3.50 -2.62 -3.16
C ALA A 320 -4.61 -3.61 -2.79
N MET A 321 -5.13 -4.33 -3.78
CA MET A 321 -6.10 -5.40 -3.57
C MET A 321 -5.62 -6.68 -4.23
N GLY A 322 -5.46 -7.75 -3.45
CA GLY A 322 -5.19 -9.11 -3.89
C GLY A 322 -6.40 -9.79 -4.53
N GLY A 323 -6.31 -11.10 -4.67
CA GLY A 323 -7.31 -11.99 -5.23
C GLY A 323 -7.60 -13.17 -4.30
N ALA A 324 -7.80 -14.36 -4.88
CA ALA A 324 -8.08 -15.58 -4.14
C ALA A 324 -6.88 -16.55 -4.09
N GLY A 325 -5.68 -16.08 -4.45
CA GLY A 325 -4.41 -16.83 -4.43
C GLY A 325 -3.53 -16.38 -3.28
N ASP A 326 -2.37 -17.01 -3.10
CA ASP A 326 -1.45 -16.64 -2.02
C ASP A 326 -0.65 -15.38 -2.45
N ASP A 327 -1.13 -14.21 -2.07
CA ASP A 327 -0.66 -12.93 -2.59
C ASP A 327 0.49 -12.32 -1.78
N THR A 328 1.40 -11.64 -2.45
CA THR A 328 2.45 -10.83 -1.83
C THR A 328 2.22 -9.36 -2.15
N ILE A 329 1.84 -8.59 -1.12
CA ILE A 329 1.51 -7.18 -1.25
C ILE A 329 2.50 -6.35 -0.42
N THR A 330 3.18 -5.41 -1.06
CA THR A 330 4.13 -4.48 -0.44
C THR A 330 3.68 -3.03 -0.66
N GLY A 331 3.42 -2.33 0.44
CA GLY A 331 3.14 -0.89 0.49
C GLY A 331 4.36 -0.03 0.21
N ASN A 332 4.32 1.23 0.64
CA ASN A 332 5.40 2.19 0.44
C ASN A 332 5.66 3.03 1.71
N VAL A 333 5.86 4.34 1.59
CA VAL A 333 6.17 5.22 2.74
C VAL A 333 4.98 6.11 3.13
N LEU A 334 3.86 5.91 2.46
CA LEU A 334 2.60 6.63 2.64
C LEU A 334 1.66 5.76 3.46
N ALA A 335 0.57 6.35 3.96
CA ALA A 335 -0.50 5.56 4.55
C ALA A 335 -1.19 4.73 3.44
N ASN A 336 -1.04 3.41 3.53
CA ASN A 336 -1.57 2.46 2.56
C ASN A 336 -2.80 1.70 3.07
N THR A 337 -3.61 1.22 2.13
CA THR A 337 -4.66 0.22 2.39
C THR A 337 -4.35 -1.02 1.57
N LEU A 338 -4.03 -2.13 2.26
CA LEU A 338 -3.61 -3.39 1.66
C LEU A 338 -4.65 -4.46 2.01
N GLU A 339 -5.27 -5.07 1.00
CA GLU A 339 -6.26 -6.14 1.14
C GLU A 339 -5.74 -7.41 0.45
N GLY A 340 -5.56 -8.51 1.18
CA GLY A 340 -5.14 -9.82 0.65
C GLY A 340 -6.30 -10.60 0.04
N ALA A 341 -7.47 -10.49 0.68
CA ALA A 341 -8.74 -11.12 0.35
C ALA A 341 -8.80 -12.63 0.65
N GLY A 342 -8.12 -13.50 -0.07
CA GLY A 342 -8.06 -14.89 0.36
C GLY A 342 -6.95 -15.69 -0.29
N GLY A 343 -6.48 -16.71 0.41
CA GLY A 343 -5.15 -17.26 0.18
C GLY A 343 -4.34 -17.09 1.47
N ALA A 344 -3.14 -17.66 1.53
CA ALA A 344 -2.19 -17.38 2.60
C ALA A 344 -1.32 -16.18 2.18
N ASP A 345 -1.77 -14.99 2.54
CA ASP A 345 -1.26 -13.74 2.02
C ASP A 345 -0.10 -13.19 2.86
N ARG A 346 0.77 -12.42 2.21
CA ARG A 346 1.84 -11.67 2.86
C ARG A 346 1.71 -10.18 2.56
N LEU A 347 1.31 -9.42 3.56
CA LEU A 347 1.08 -7.98 3.49
C LEU A 347 2.17 -7.24 4.28
N ALA A 348 2.82 -6.27 3.66
CA ALA A 348 3.83 -5.43 4.30
C ALA A 348 3.56 -3.94 4.04
N GLY A 349 3.16 -3.17 5.07
CA GLY A 349 2.88 -1.74 4.98
C GLY A 349 4.14 -0.90 4.73
N LEU A 350 5.23 -1.28 5.39
CA LEU A 350 6.55 -0.64 5.42
C LEU A 350 6.58 0.64 6.26
N GLY A 351 6.03 1.75 5.79
CA GLY A 351 5.97 2.95 6.61
C GLY A 351 4.82 3.85 6.21
N GLY A 352 4.29 4.61 7.17
CA GLY A 352 2.98 5.23 7.03
C GLY A 352 2.08 4.70 8.15
N ASP A 353 0.91 5.32 8.33
CA ASP A 353 -0.11 4.73 9.22
C ASP A 353 -1.00 3.84 8.32
N ASP A 354 -0.70 2.56 8.27
CA ASP A 354 -1.24 1.61 7.29
C ASP A 354 -2.48 0.87 7.80
N THR A 355 -3.31 0.40 6.86
CA THR A 355 -4.40 -0.55 7.14
C THR A 355 -4.18 -1.82 6.31
N LEU A 356 -3.99 -2.94 7.00
CA LEU A 356 -3.75 -4.26 6.42
C LEU A 356 -4.93 -5.18 6.77
N ASP A 357 -5.55 -5.75 5.74
CA ASP A 357 -6.62 -6.75 5.84
C ASP A 357 -6.17 -8.03 5.13
N GLY A 358 -5.89 -9.10 5.88
CA GLY A 358 -5.46 -10.40 5.33
C GLY A 358 -6.61 -11.10 4.62
N GLY A 359 -7.77 -11.16 5.27
CA GLY A 359 -8.97 -11.75 4.71
C GLY A 359 -9.13 -13.21 5.12
N ALA A 360 -8.93 -14.16 4.21
CA ALA A 360 -9.18 -15.57 4.47
C ALA A 360 -7.99 -16.46 4.11
N GLY A 361 -7.34 -17.02 5.13
CA GLY A 361 -6.23 -17.95 5.02
C GLY A 361 -5.26 -17.68 6.16
N ASP A 362 -4.12 -18.36 6.18
CA ASP A 362 -3.12 -18.16 7.23
C ASP A 362 -2.19 -17.02 6.81
N ASP A 363 -2.52 -15.79 7.21
CA ASP A 363 -1.91 -14.58 6.65
C ASP A 363 -0.72 -14.07 7.47
N THR A 364 0.17 -13.32 6.84
CA THR A 364 1.25 -12.59 7.49
C THR A 364 1.11 -11.09 7.25
N LEU A 365 0.79 -10.35 8.31
CA LEU A 365 0.59 -8.90 8.28
C LEU A 365 1.74 -8.22 9.01
N LEU A 366 2.52 -7.44 8.27
CA LEU A 366 3.64 -6.65 8.78
C LEU A 366 3.31 -5.16 8.63
N GLY A 367 2.96 -4.48 9.73
CA GLY A 367 2.63 -3.05 9.73
C GLY A 367 3.81 -2.21 9.27
N GLY A 368 4.87 -2.22 10.07
CA GLY A 368 6.09 -1.49 9.76
C GLY A 368 6.21 -0.27 10.66
N ALA A 369 6.54 0.89 10.09
CA ALA A 369 6.74 2.10 10.86
C ALA A 369 5.53 3.05 10.76
N GLY A 370 4.87 3.31 11.87
CA GLY A 370 3.69 4.18 11.94
C GLY A 370 2.73 3.67 12.99
N ASN A 371 1.47 4.07 12.95
CA ASN A 371 0.42 3.47 13.79
C ASN A 371 -0.51 2.69 12.87
N ASP A 372 -0.27 1.40 12.81
CA ASP A 372 -0.89 0.52 11.85
C ASP A 372 -2.15 -0.14 12.42
N ARG A 373 -3.07 -0.48 11.52
CA ARG A 373 -4.24 -1.29 11.82
C ARG A 373 -4.14 -2.60 11.03
N LEU A 374 -4.15 -3.71 11.76
CA LEU A 374 -3.98 -5.05 11.21
C LEU A 374 -5.23 -5.89 11.51
N GLU A 375 -5.81 -6.48 10.48
CA GLU A 375 -6.98 -7.36 10.57
C GLU A 375 -6.70 -8.63 9.76
N GLY A 376 -6.45 -9.75 10.44
CA GLY A 376 -6.07 -11.00 9.76
C GLY A 376 -7.26 -11.68 9.10
N GLY A 377 -8.44 -11.55 9.71
CA GLY A 377 -9.66 -12.19 9.22
C GLY A 377 -9.75 -13.64 9.70
N THR A 378 -9.99 -14.60 8.82
CA THR A 378 -10.11 -16.01 9.21
C THR A 378 -8.86 -16.80 8.87
N GLY A 379 -8.28 -17.48 9.85
CA GLY A 379 -7.12 -18.34 9.65
C GLY A 379 -6.29 -18.37 10.91
N ALA A 380 -5.05 -18.84 10.80
CA ALA A 380 -4.05 -18.69 11.85
C ALA A 380 -3.04 -17.62 11.39
N ASP A 381 -3.21 -16.39 11.88
CA ASP A 381 -2.52 -15.24 11.32
C ASP A 381 -1.26 -14.83 12.11
N HIS A 382 -0.31 -14.21 11.43
CA HIS A 382 0.86 -13.62 12.03
C HIS A 382 0.80 -12.09 11.95
N PHE A 383 0.70 -11.43 13.10
CA PHE A 383 0.69 -9.98 13.22
C PHE A 383 2.03 -9.49 13.78
N ASP A 384 2.67 -8.58 13.06
CA ASP A 384 3.83 -7.82 13.50
C ASP A 384 3.55 -6.33 13.27
N GLY A 385 3.30 -5.58 14.35
CA GLY A 385 3.01 -4.14 14.26
C GLY A 385 4.24 -3.34 13.87
N GLY A 386 5.39 -3.67 14.44
CA GLY A 386 6.64 -2.92 14.26
C GLY A 386 6.71 -1.67 15.14
N PRO A 387 7.52 -0.66 14.77
CA PRO A 387 7.61 0.57 15.55
C PRO A 387 6.36 1.42 15.42
N GLY A 388 5.63 1.60 16.52
CA GLY A 388 4.36 2.29 16.41
C GLY A 388 3.52 2.28 17.66
N ARG A 389 2.25 2.62 17.48
CA ARG A 389 1.18 2.18 18.37
C ARG A 389 0.14 1.46 17.52
N ASP A 390 0.28 0.15 17.45
CA ASP A 390 -0.35 -0.69 16.45
C ASP A 390 -1.59 -1.38 17.00
N THR A 391 -2.57 -1.59 16.12
CA THR A 391 -3.89 -2.10 16.48
C THR A 391 -4.19 -3.39 15.72
N VAL A 392 -4.28 -4.50 16.45
CA VAL A 392 -4.93 -5.70 15.94
C VAL A 392 -6.44 -5.57 16.10
N SER A 393 -7.16 -5.91 15.05
CA SER A 393 -8.61 -5.83 15.01
C SER A 393 -9.27 -7.12 14.56
N TYR A 394 -10.36 -7.44 15.26
CA TYR A 394 -11.29 -8.52 14.92
C TYR A 394 -12.67 -7.95 14.61
N ASP A 395 -12.75 -6.90 13.80
CA ASP A 395 -14.00 -6.18 13.57
C ASP A 395 -14.92 -6.92 12.59
N SER A 396 -14.34 -7.67 11.66
CA SER A 396 -15.03 -8.56 10.72
C SER A 396 -15.52 -9.86 11.36
N ALA A 397 -15.08 -10.18 12.59
CA ALA A 397 -15.42 -11.42 13.25
C ALA A 397 -16.93 -11.55 13.46
N THR A 398 -17.49 -12.66 12.97
CA THR A 398 -18.95 -12.91 13.06
C THR A 398 -19.34 -13.69 14.31
N ARG A 399 -18.36 -14.08 15.12
CA ARG A 399 -18.51 -14.89 16.34
C ARG A 399 -17.66 -14.26 17.45
N SER A 400 -17.99 -14.61 18.69
CA SER A 400 -17.15 -14.32 19.86
C SER A 400 -15.68 -14.63 19.61
N VAL A 401 -14.84 -13.68 19.97
CA VAL A 401 -13.38 -13.78 19.93
C VAL A 401 -12.85 -13.91 21.35
N ARG A 402 -11.83 -14.76 21.52
CA ARG A 402 -10.98 -14.72 22.71
C ARG A 402 -9.53 -14.64 22.32
N VAL A 403 -8.87 -13.60 22.83
CA VAL A 403 -7.41 -13.43 22.77
C VAL A 403 -6.82 -13.66 24.18
N ASP A 404 -5.73 -14.42 24.26
CA ASP A 404 -4.94 -14.62 25.49
C ASP A 404 -3.44 -14.56 25.19
N LEU A 405 -2.80 -13.44 25.54
CA LEU A 405 -1.41 -13.13 25.18
C LEU A 405 -0.36 -14.03 25.86
N LEU A 406 -0.75 -14.88 26.83
CA LEU A 406 0.15 -15.83 27.49
C LEU A 406 -0.15 -17.30 27.18
N ASN A 407 -1.28 -17.60 26.53
CA ASN A 407 -1.72 -18.98 26.32
C ASN A 407 -2.53 -19.14 25.04
N ASP A 408 -1.81 -19.42 23.95
CA ASP A 408 -2.32 -19.78 22.62
C ASP A 408 -3.43 -20.86 22.65
N ALA A 409 -3.35 -21.83 23.56
CA ALA A 409 -4.33 -22.90 23.66
C ALA A 409 -5.72 -22.43 24.16
N LEU A 410 -5.84 -21.17 24.61
CA LEU A 410 -7.10 -20.60 25.04
C LEU A 410 -7.79 -19.77 23.97
N MET A 411 -7.12 -19.44 22.87
CA MET A 411 -7.69 -18.66 21.76
C MET A 411 -9.02 -19.24 21.26
N TYR A 412 -9.92 -18.39 20.77
CA TYR A 412 -11.22 -18.81 20.24
C TYR A 412 -11.75 -17.83 19.19
N GLY A 413 -12.55 -18.37 18.25
CA GLY A 413 -13.11 -17.60 17.16
C GLY A 413 -12.07 -17.44 16.07
N ASP A 414 -11.98 -16.24 15.52
CA ASP A 414 -11.04 -15.92 14.46
C ASP A 414 -9.61 -15.75 15.01
N ALA A 415 -9.43 -15.57 16.33
CA ALA A 415 -8.11 -15.51 16.98
C ALA A 415 -7.35 -16.87 17.08
N VAL A 416 -7.89 -17.97 16.54
CA VAL A 416 -7.35 -19.32 16.79
C VAL A 416 -6.12 -19.58 15.92
N GLY A 417 -4.95 -19.60 16.57
CA GLY A 417 -3.68 -19.84 15.89
C GLY A 417 -2.88 -18.56 15.69
N ASP A 418 -3.52 -17.41 15.90
CA ASP A 418 -2.90 -16.10 15.75
C ASP A 418 -1.70 -15.90 16.68
N THR A 419 -0.75 -15.13 16.18
CA THR A 419 0.44 -14.71 16.91
C THR A 419 0.66 -13.21 16.77
N PHE A 420 1.15 -12.58 17.84
CA PHE A 420 1.29 -11.13 17.93
C PHE A 420 2.71 -10.75 18.31
N VAL A 421 3.28 -9.79 17.59
CA VAL A 421 4.58 -9.16 17.85
C VAL A 421 4.39 -7.66 17.78
N ASP A 422 4.94 -6.94 18.77
CA ASP A 422 4.92 -5.48 18.83
C ASP A 422 3.51 -4.89 18.57
N ILE A 423 2.52 -5.35 19.35
CA ILE A 423 1.11 -4.87 19.30
C ILE A 423 0.72 -4.26 20.64
N GLU A 424 0.24 -3.02 20.62
CA GLU A 424 -0.23 -2.31 21.82
C GLU A 424 -1.74 -2.41 22.03
N VAL A 425 -2.52 -2.44 20.95
CA VAL A 425 -3.99 -2.29 21.00
C VAL A 425 -4.71 -3.49 20.40
N PHE A 426 -5.69 -4.02 21.13
CA PHE A 426 -6.59 -5.06 20.62
C PHE A 426 -8.04 -4.56 20.58
N ARG A 427 -8.69 -4.74 19.43
CA ARG A 427 -10.09 -4.34 19.21
C ARG A 427 -10.95 -5.53 18.77
N THR A 428 -12.13 -5.67 19.38
CA THR A 428 -13.19 -6.59 18.93
C THR A 428 -14.52 -5.83 18.76
N ARG A 429 -15.49 -6.45 18.09
CA ARG A 429 -16.84 -5.87 17.91
C ARG A 429 -17.98 -6.87 17.97
N GLY A 430 -19.11 -6.36 18.47
CA GLY A 430 -20.47 -6.83 18.15
C GLY A 430 -20.87 -8.16 18.77
N THR A 431 -20.00 -8.80 19.55
CA THR A 431 -20.26 -10.11 20.14
C THR A 431 -19.90 -10.14 21.63
N VAL A 432 -19.80 -11.33 22.22
CA VAL A 432 -19.39 -11.53 23.62
C VAL A 432 -17.94 -11.97 23.59
N ASP A 433 -17.04 -11.05 23.87
CA ASP A 433 -15.62 -11.19 23.66
C ASP A 433 -14.85 -11.35 24.97
N GLN A 434 -13.63 -11.86 24.85
CA GLN A 434 -12.73 -11.97 25.97
C GLN A 434 -11.30 -11.63 25.57
N LEU A 435 -10.79 -10.51 26.07
CA LEU A 435 -9.41 -10.08 25.87
C LEU A 435 -8.63 -10.29 27.17
N ARG A 436 -7.44 -10.90 27.08
CA ARG A 436 -6.58 -11.20 28.22
C ARG A 436 -5.15 -10.82 27.92
N GLY A 437 -4.65 -9.87 28.70
CA GLY A 437 -3.34 -9.26 28.62
C GLY A 437 -2.19 -10.17 29.01
N ASP A 438 -1.00 -9.62 29.11
CA ASP A 438 0.21 -10.29 29.53
C ASP A 438 0.76 -9.71 30.84
N ASP A 439 2.06 -9.40 30.92
CA ASP A 439 2.67 -8.75 32.08
C ASP A 439 2.99 -7.26 31.80
N GLY A 440 2.71 -6.76 30.59
CA GLY A 440 2.94 -5.38 30.16
C GLY A 440 1.64 -4.56 30.09
N ASP A 441 1.76 -3.29 29.74
CA ASP A 441 0.63 -2.36 29.68
C ASP A 441 -0.20 -2.66 28.41
N ASN A 442 -1.43 -3.15 28.58
CA ASN A 442 -2.29 -3.55 27.47
C ASN A 442 -3.46 -2.58 27.26
N GLU A 443 -3.79 -2.29 26.00
CA GLU A 443 -4.93 -1.44 25.65
C GLU A 443 -6.02 -2.23 24.91
N PHE A 444 -7.16 -2.45 25.57
CA PHE A 444 -8.22 -3.31 25.06
C PHE A 444 -9.52 -2.54 24.84
N TYR A 445 -10.07 -2.70 23.65
CA TYR A 445 -11.40 -2.23 23.31
C TYR A 445 -12.26 -3.42 22.92
N THR A 446 -13.18 -3.79 23.79
CA THR A 446 -14.29 -4.66 23.39
C THR A 446 -15.49 -3.79 23.04
N GLY A 447 -16.50 -4.36 22.41
CA GLY A 447 -17.75 -3.64 22.23
C GLY A 447 -18.89 -4.55 21.80
N GLY A 448 -20.12 -4.10 22.05
CA GLY A 448 -21.33 -4.80 21.65
C GLY A 448 -22.09 -5.37 22.84
N LEU A 449 -21.83 -6.63 23.21
CA LEU A 449 -22.53 -7.33 24.30
C LEU A 449 -21.63 -7.41 25.55
N SER A 450 -22.09 -8.12 26.59
CA SER A 450 -21.34 -8.29 27.84
C SER A 450 -20.00 -9.01 27.65
N ASP A 451 -18.90 -8.27 27.76
CA ASP A 451 -17.55 -8.74 27.51
C ASP A 451 -16.77 -9.05 28.80
N ARG A 452 -15.58 -9.64 28.65
CA ARG A 452 -14.64 -9.80 29.78
C ARG A 452 -13.22 -9.37 29.41
N LEU A 453 -12.71 -8.38 30.12
CA LEU A 453 -11.39 -7.81 29.91
C LEU A 453 -10.49 -8.14 31.11
N TYR A 454 -9.30 -8.68 30.86
CA TYR A 454 -8.33 -9.03 31.88
C TYR A 454 -7.00 -8.35 31.55
N GLY A 455 -6.59 -7.34 32.32
CA GLY A 455 -5.29 -6.68 32.15
C GLY A 455 -4.13 -7.58 32.59
N ARG A 456 -4.24 -8.13 33.81
CA ARG A 456 -3.28 -9.01 34.52
C ARG A 456 -2.19 -8.24 35.27
N ARG A 457 -1.04 -7.94 34.67
CA ARG A 457 -0.06 -7.04 35.28
C ARG A 457 0.29 -5.98 34.25
N GLY A 458 0.74 -4.84 34.74
CA GLY A 458 0.97 -3.67 33.90
C GLY A 458 -0.04 -2.60 34.28
N ASP A 459 0.11 -1.39 33.76
CA ASP A 459 -0.87 -0.33 33.91
C ASP A 459 -1.81 -0.39 32.70
N ASP A 460 -2.89 -1.15 32.82
CA ASP A 460 -3.75 -1.53 31.69
C ASP A 460 -4.84 -0.48 31.39
N SER A 461 -5.26 -0.38 30.14
CA SER A 461 -6.37 0.48 29.70
C SER A 461 -7.48 -0.35 29.06
N LEU A 462 -8.59 -0.54 29.79
CA LEU A 462 -9.66 -1.49 29.44
C LEU A 462 -10.97 -0.75 29.15
N PHE A 463 -11.50 -0.93 27.94
CA PHE A 463 -12.72 -0.26 27.45
C PHE A 463 -13.76 -1.30 27.01
N GLY A 464 -14.89 -1.39 27.75
CA GLY A 464 -15.98 -2.35 27.47
C GLY A 464 -17.00 -1.90 26.41
N GLN A 465 -17.21 -0.59 26.29
CA GLN A 465 -18.16 0.06 25.39
C GLN A 465 -19.65 -0.27 25.68
N GLU A 466 -20.34 -0.97 24.78
CA GLU A 466 -21.74 -1.37 24.96
C GLU A 466 -21.76 -2.77 25.59
N GLY A 467 -22.74 -3.05 26.44
CA GLY A 467 -22.78 -4.32 27.17
C GLY A 467 -22.83 -4.13 28.67
N ALA A 468 -22.84 -5.25 29.40
CA ALA A 468 -22.63 -5.27 30.84
C ALA A 468 -21.37 -6.09 31.10
N ASP A 469 -20.25 -5.41 31.25
CA ASP A 469 -18.92 -5.95 31.08
C ASP A 469 -18.30 -6.32 32.41
N ALA A 470 -17.33 -7.25 32.36
CA ALA A 470 -16.56 -7.64 33.51
C ALA A 470 -15.10 -7.26 33.32
N PHE A 471 -14.63 -6.32 34.13
CA PHE A 471 -13.26 -5.84 34.14
C PHE A 471 -12.47 -6.50 35.25
N TYR A 472 -11.27 -6.94 34.91
CA TYR A 472 -10.27 -7.47 35.81
C TYR A 472 -8.95 -6.76 35.50
N GLY A 473 -8.71 -5.59 36.11
CA GLY A 473 -7.47 -4.83 35.92
C GLY A 473 -6.26 -5.70 36.25
N GLY A 474 -6.11 -6.05 37.52
CA GLY A 474 -5.06 -6.94 37.97
C GLY A 474 -4.05 -6.18 38.81
N LEU A 475 -2.76 -6.49 38.69
CA LEU A 475 -1.72 -5.75 39.41
C LEU A 475 -1.24 -4.59 38.53
N GLY A 476 -1.54 -3.38 38.94
CA GLY A 476 -1.25 -2.20 38.12
C GLY A 476 -1.83 -0.96 38.75
N ALA A 477 -1.72 0.15 38.05
CA ALA A 477 -2.66 1.25 38.17
C ALA A 477 -3.53 1.28 36.90
N ASP A 478 -4.60 0.50 36.91
CA ASP A 478 -5.39 0.23 35.72
C ASP A 478 -6.46 1.29 35.48
N VAL A 479 -6.74 1.61 34.21
CA VAL A 479 -7.83 2.51 33.80
C VAL A 479 -8.93 1.68 33.16
N MET A 480 -10.12 1.72 33.75
CA MET A 480 -11.28 0.98 33.27
C MET A 480 -12.42 1.92 32.91
N THR A 481 -12.99 1.72 31.73
CA THR A 481 -14.14 2.47 31.21
C THR A 481 -15.21 1.50 30.75
N GLY A 482 -16.37 1.55 31.38
CA GLY A 482 -17.49 0.69 31.00
C GLY A 482 -18.08 1.07 29.63
N GLY A 483 -18.37 2.35 29.35
CA GLY A 483 -19.08 2.86 28.16
C GLY A 483 -20.60 3.12 28.28
N ALA A 484 -21.11 4.26 27.80
CA ALA A 484 -22.34 4.93 28.29
C ALA A 484 -23.77 4.32 28.07
N GLN A 485 -23.96 3.00 28.01
CA GLN A 485 -25.30 2.39 27.84
C GLN A 485 -26.12 2.38 29.15
N GLU A 486 -27.38 2.87 29.12
CA GLU A 486 -28.27 2.85 30.29
C GLU A 486 -28.71 1.42 30.67
N GLY A 487 -28.67 1.07 31.96
CA GLY A 487 -29.14 -0.22 32.47
C GLY A 487 -28.13 -1.37 32.35
N ARG A 488 -26.89 -1.06 31.94
CA ARG A 488 -25.74 -1.95 32.10
C ARG A 488 -25.40 -2.12 33.57
N ARG A 489 -24.69 -3.20 33.88
CA ARG A 489 -24.21 -3.46 35.24
C ARG A 489 -22.78 -3.94 35.12
N ASP A 490 -21.90 -3.00 34.84
CA ASP A 490 -20.50 -3.34 34.71
C ASP A 490 -19.95 -3.74 36.06
N ARG A 491 -19.05 -4.71 36.03
CA ARG A 491 -18.43 -5.28 37.20
C ARG A 491 -16.94 -5.05 37.14
N TYR A 492 -16.45 -4.27 38.09
CA TYR A 492 -15.03 -4.03 38.30
C TYR A 492 -14.56 -4.96 39.42
N ILE A 493 -13.81 -6.00 39.07
CA ILE A 493 -13.62 -7.17 39.92
C ILE A 493 -12.19 -7.27 40.41
N TYR A 494 -12.05 -7.33 41.74
CA TYR A 494 -10.76 -7.45 42.42
C TYR A 494 -10.70 -8.77 43.20
N PHE A 495 -9.57 -9.48 43.12
CA PHE A 495 -9.30 -10.72 43.85
C PHE A 495 -8.47 -10.49 45.10
N ASN A 496 -7.61 -9.48 45.12
CA ASN A 496 -6.79 -9.17 46.29
C ASN A 496 -6.48 -7.67 46.42
N ILE A 497 -6.17 -7.25 47.65
CA ILE A 497 -5.89 -5.84 48.00
C ILE A 497 -4.71 -5.24 47.24
N ALA A 498 -3.75 -6.07 46.79
CA ALA A 498 -2.55 -5.56 46.15
C ALA A 498 -2.77 -5.15 44.68
N GLU A 499 -3.93 -5.46 44.11
CA GLU A 499 -4.36 -5.11 42.74
C GLU A 499 -4.51 -3.60 42.58
N SER A 500 -5.16 -2.93 43.53
CA SER A 500 -5.28 -1.47 43.52
C SER A 500 -4.86 -0.87 44.86
N ARG A 501 -3.74 -0.15 44.87
CA ARG A 501 -3.05 0.25 46.10
C ARG A 501 -3.31 1.72 46.44
N PRO A 502 -3.26 2.08 47.73
CA PRO A 502 -3.40 3.46 48.15
C PRO A 502 -2.37 4.41 47.53
N GLY A 503 -2.85 5.59 47.14
CA GLY A 503 -2.06 6.72 46.62
C GLY A 503 -2.14 6.94 45.10
N ASP A 504 -1.88 8.19 44.70
CA ASP A 504 -1.95 8.62 43.29
C ASP A 504 -0.96 7.84 42.41
N GLY A 505 -1.43 7.40 41.24
CA GLY A 505 -0.64 6.60 40.30
C GLY A 505 -0.36 5.17 40.76
N ARG A 506 -1.08 4.68 41.78
CA ARG A 506 -1.01 3.29 42.28
C ARG A 506 -2.36 2.61 42.45
N ARG A 507 -3.43 3.40 42.39
CA ARG A 507 -4.81 2.95 42.43
C ARG A 507 -5.36 2.91 41.01
N ASP A 508 -6.25 1.97 40.79
CA ASP A 508 -7.05 1.89 39.58
C ASP A 508 -8.04 3.05 39.51
N VAL A 509 -8.37 3.42 38.27
CA VAL A 509 -9.28 4.50 37.94
C VAL A 509 -10.44 3.94 37.12
N ILE A 510 -11.66 4.11 37.63
CA ILE A 510 -12.88 3.86 36.87
C ILE A 510 -13.42 5.20 36.38
N THR A 511 -13.47 5.38 35.06
CA THR A 511 -13.66 6.69 34.45
C THR A 511 -15.13 7.11 34.33
N ASP A 512 -16.07 6.17 34.37
CA ASP A 512 -17.47 6.41 34.07
C ASP A 512 -18.46 5.63 34.96
N PHE A 513 -18.04 5.29 36.19
CA PHE A 513 -18.84 4.54 37.15
C PHE A 513 -20.21 5.18 37.40
N VAL A 514 -21.29 4.41 37.24
CA VAL A 514 -22.68 4.83 37.48
C VAL A 514 -23.20 4.23 38.78
N ALA A 515 -23.31 5.06 39.82
CA ALA A 515 -23.86 4.65 41.11
C ALA A 515 -25.31 4.16 41.00
N GLY A 516 -25.61 3.02 41.63
CA GLY A 516 -26.88 2.32 41.57
C GLY A 516 -26.98 1.29 40.44
N GLU A 517 -26.11 1.36 39.43
CA GLU A 517 -26.09 0.46 38.27
C GLU A 517 -24.86 -0.45 38.29
N ASP A 518 -23.68 0.15 38.26
CA ASP A 518 -22.41 -0.55 38.25
C ASP A 518 -22.05 -1.13 39.61
N ARG A 519 -21.08 -2.05 39.62
CA ARG A 519 -20.67 -2.79 40.81
C ARG A 519 -19.15 -2.92 40.93
N ILE A 520 -18.64 -2.60 42.10
CA ILE A 520 -17.27 -2.95 42.50
C ILE A 520 -17.32 -4.26 43.28
N GLU A 521 -16.65 -5.29 42.78
CA GLU A 521 -16.64 -6.62 43.39
C GLU A 521 -15.33 -6.87 44.14
N ILE A 522 -15.43 -6.87 45.47
CA ILE A 522 -14.34 -7.17 46.41
C ILE A 522 -14.69 -8.35 47.34
N SER A 523 -15.77 -9.07 47.04
CA SER A 523 -16.28 -10.22 47.81
C SER A 523 -15.26 -11.34 48.02
N ARG A 524 -14.10 -11.30 47.35
CA ARG A 524 -13.01 -12.27 47.50
C ARG A 524 -12.04 -11.92 48.61
N PHE A 525 -11.98 -10.67 49.05
CA PHE A 525 -11.05 -10.19 50.07
C PHE A 525 -11.37 -10.82 51.43
N ASP A 526 -10.33 -10.96 52.24
CA ASP A 526 -10.51 -11.12 53.68
C ASP A 526 -10.62 -9.74 54.30
N ALA A 527 -11.83 -9.36 54.72
CA ALA A 527 -12.07 -8.01 55.23
C ALA A 527 -11.37 -7.73 56.57
N ASP A 528 -11.10 -8.73 57.43
CA ASP A 528 -10.44 -8.52 58.72
C ASP A 528 -9.34 -9.56 58.95
N THR A 529 -8.13 -9.20 58.51
CA THR A 529 -6.95 -10.08 58.58
C THR A 529 -6.53 -10.44 60.00
N THR A 530 -7.09 -9.78 61.03
CA THR A 530 -6.78 -10.04 62.44
C THR A 530 -7.48 -11.28 63.01
N GLN A 531 -8.52 -11.79 62.33
CA GLN A 531 -9.38 -12.88 62.84
C GLN A 531 -8.97 -14.28 62.36
N GLY A 532 -8.13 -14.37 61.33
CA GLY A 532 -7.56 -15.64 60.83
C GLY A 532 -8.52 -16.53 60.02
N PHE A 533 -9.63 -15.99 59.53
CA PHE A 533 -10.55 -16.59 58.55
C PHE A 533 -11.19 -15.46 57.74
N LYS A 534 -11.85 -15.75 56.61
CA LYS A 534 -12.43 -14.71 55.74
C LYS A 534 -13.64 -13.99 56.35
N GLN A 535 -13.62 -12.66 56.42
CA GLN A 535 -14.80 -11.82 56.74
C GLN A 535 -15.36 -11.09 55.51
N ARG A 536 -16.61 -10.62 55.66
CA ARG A 536 -17.23 -9.63 54.79
C ARG A 536 -16.92 -8.23 55.29
N PHE A 537 -16.90 -7.25 54.39
CA PHE A 537 -16.82 -5.85 54.77
C PHE A 537 -18.11 -5.35 55.46
N ASP A 538 -17.96 -4.34 56.32
CA ASP A 538 -19.03 -3.47 56.80
C ASP A 538 -18.94 -2.13 56.06
N PHE A 539 -19.97 -1.80 55.29
CA PHE A 539 -19.99 -0.54 54.52
C PHE A 539 -20.39 0.63 55.43
N ILE A 540 -19.48 1.58 55.61
CA ILE A 540 -19.66 2.71 56.54
C ILE A 540 -20.01 4.03 55.86
N GLY A 541 -19.93 4.11 54.53
CA GLY A 541 -20.17 5.34 53.75
C GLY A 541 -18.99 6.33 53.79
N ASP A 542 -19.29 7.63 53.77
CA ASP A 542 -18.31 8.73 53.84
C ASP A 542 -17.96 9.10 55.29
N VAL A 543 -17.30 8.19 56.00
CA VAL A 543 -16.83 8.37 57.38
C VAL A 543 -15.46 7.69 57.59
N ASP A 544 -14.69 8.15 58.56
CA ASP A 544 -13.34 7.63 58.87
C ASP A 544 -13.38 6.21 59.46
N PHE A 545 -12.33 5.43 59.19
CA PHE A 545 -12.16 4.08 59.75
C PHE A 545 -11.97 4.12 61.28
N THR A 546 -12.52 3.09 61.94
CA THR A 546 -12.49 2.91 63.40
C THR A 546 -12.10 1.49 63.81
N SER A 547 -12.12 0.53 62.89
CA SER A 547 -11.72 -0.86 63.08
C SER A 547 -11.47 -1.54 61.73
N ALA A 548 -10.73 -2.66 61.74
CA ALA A 548 -10.60 -3.55 60.58
C ALA A 548 -11.97 -4.01 60.04
N GLY A 549 -12.02 -4.40 58.77
CA GLY A 549 -13.23 -4.90 58.12
C GLY A 549 -14.16 -3.82 57.59
N GLN A 550 -13.69 -2.57 57.47
CA GLN A 550 -14.52 -1.45 57.06
C GLN A 550 -14.26 -1.06 55.60
N LEU A 551 -15.35 -0.78 54.88
CA LEU A 551 -15.35 -0.27 53.51
C LEU A 551 -16.08 1.07 53.48
N GLY A 552 -15.46 2.09 52.91
CA GLY A 552 -16.03 3.42 52.81
C GLY A 552 -15.61 4.12 51.52
N TYR A 553 -15.92 5.40 51.43
CA TYR A 553 -15.40 6.27 50.37
C TYR A 553 -15.11 7.66 50.94
N ARG A 554 -14.35 8.47 50.19
CA ARG A 554 -14.13 9.89 50.47
C ARG A 554 -14.10 10.69 49.17
N HIS A 555 -14.16 12.02 49.27
CA HIS A 555 -13.97 12.90 48.13
C HIS A 555 -12.60 13.58 48.15
N GLU A 556 -11.89 13.47 47.04
CA GLU A 556 -10.54 14.01 46.88
C GLU A 556 -10.38 14.51 45.44
N GLY A 557 -9.89 15.73 45.25
CA GLY A 557 -9.59 16.25 43.89
C GLY A 557 -10.78 16.39 42.92
N GLY A 558 -12.03 16.23 43.38
CA GLY A 558 -13.21 16.16 42.50
C GLY A 558 -13.59 14.74 42.06
N ALA A 559 -12.88 13.74 42.55
CA ALA A 559 -13.16 12.32 42.40
C ALA A 559 -13.75 11.72 43.70
N THR A 560 -14.20 10.47 43.61
CA THR A 560 -14.65 9.66 44.74
C THR A 560 -13.67 8.52 44.93
N ILE A 561 -12.98 8.47 46.06
CA ILE A 561 -12.02 7.42 46.37
C ILE A 561 -12.70 6.38 47.24
N VAL A 562 -12.96 5.20 46.69
CA VAL A 562 -13.37 4.02 47.44
C VAL A 562 -12.17 3.51 48.22
N GLN A 563 -12.33 3.15 49.49
CA GLN A 563 -11.24 2.76 50.37
C GLN A 563 -11.67 1.65 51.34
N ALA A 564 -10.75 0.74 51.67
CA ALA A 564 -10.98 -0.32 52.65
C ALA A 564 -9.80 -0.48 53.62
N ASP A 565 -10.10 -0.76 54.89
CA ASP A 565 -9.14 -1.02 55.97
C ASP A 565 -9.35 -2.48 56.46
N VAL A 566 -8.33 -3.32 56.32
CA VAL A 566 -8.37 -4.74 56.67
C VAL A 566 -7.50 -5.15 57.84
N ASP A 567 -6.63 -4.27 58.34
CA ASP A 567 -5.76 -4.55 59.49
C ASP A 567 -6.11 -3.72 60.74
N GLY A 568 -6.95 -2.70 60.57
CA GLY A 568 -7.52 -1.87 61.62
C GLY A 568 -6.60 -0.78 62.13
N ASP A 569 -5.57 -0.40 61.36
CA ASP A 569 -4.67 0.70 61.72
C ASP A 569 -5.24 2.09 61.42
N GLY A 570 -6.40 2.16 60.73
CA GLY A 570 -7.10 3.38 60.37
C GLY A 570 -6.62 4.03 59.06
N ALA A 571 -5.69 3.41 58.35
CA ALA A 571 -5.30 3.75 56.99
C ALA A 571 -5.98 2.82 55.97
N ALA A 572 -6.13 3.29 54.73
CA ALA A 572 -6.61 2.44 53.66
C ALA A 572 -5.53 1.44 53.23
N ASP A 573 -5.90 0.18 53.06
CA ASP A 573 -5.07 -0.87 52.47
C ASP A 573 -5.32 -1.03 50.97
N PHE A 574 -6.51 -0.66 50.53
CA PHE A 574 -7.01 -0.72 49.15
C PHE A 574 -7.70 0.60 48.81
N GLU A 575 -7.47 1.13 47.61
CA GLU A 575 -8.17 2.30 47.09
C GLU A 575 -8.59 2.08 45.64
N VAL A 576 -9.71 2.66 45.20
CA VAL A 576 -10.08 2.79 43.77
C VAL A 576 -10.61 4.20 43.56
N GLU A 577 -10.17 4.85 42.49
CA GLU A 577 -10.67 6.16 42.10
C GLU A 577 -11.86 6.02 41.15
N LEU A 578 -12.97 6.68 41.48
CA LEU A 578 -14.10 6.86 40.59
C LEU A 578 -14.13 8.31 40.14
N SER A 579 -14.17 8.52 38.83
CA SER A 579 -14.26 9.87 38.26
C SER A 579 -15.56 10.56 38.68
N GLY A 580 -15.44 11.76 39.25
CA GLY A 580 -16.56 12.56 39.72
C GLY A 580 -16.92 12.37 41.19
N VAL A 581 -17.84 13.23 41.68
CA VAL A 581 -18.31 13.24 43.08
C VAL A 581 -19.62 12.44 43.16
N LEU A 582 -19.54 11.23 43.70
CA LEU A 582 -20.62 10.24 43.73
C LEU A 582 -21.08 9.96 45.16
N VAL A 583 -22.36 9.64 45.33
CA VAL A 583 -22.87 9.12 46.62
C VAL A 583 -23.05 7.62 46.46
N LEU A 584 -22.22 6.85 47.15
CA LEU A 584 -22.24 5.38 47.08
C LEU A 584 -23.06 4.78 48.22
N THR A 585 -23.63 3.62 47.96
CA THR A 585 -24.40 2.80 48.90
C THR A 585 -23.82 1.39 48.97
N ALA A 586 -24.23 0.61 49.97
CA ALA A 586 -23.81 -0.79 50.08
C ALA A 586 -24.20 -1.62 48.84
N ASP A 587 -25.22 -1.20 48.10
CA ASP A 587 -25.66 -1.91 46.90
C ASP A 587 -24.62 -1.79 45.78
N ASP A 588 -23.81 -0.72 45.72
CA ASP A 588 -22.78 -0.50 44.68
C ASP A 588 -21.58 -1.46 44.79
N PHE A 589 -21.59 -2.31 45.81
CA PHE A 589 -20.53 -3.25 46.09
C PHE A 589 -21.05 -4.68 46.15
N LEU A 590 -20.24 -5.61 45.65
CA LEU A 590 -20.39 -7.04 45.92
C LEU A 590 -19.33 -7.42 46.97
N ILE A 591 -19.75 -7.50 48.23
CA ILE A 591 -18.91 -7.70 49.44
C ILE A 591 -19.12 -9.03 50.15
#